data_AF-A0A257F2C6-F1
#
_entry.id   AF-A0A257F2C6-F1
#
_cell.length_a   1.000
_cell.length_b   1.000
_cell.length_c   1.000
_cell.angle_alpha   90.00
_cell.angle_beta   90.00
_cell.angle_gamma   90.00
#
_symmetry.space_group_name_H-M   'P 1'
#
loop_
_entity.id
_entity.type
_entity.pdbx_description
1 polymer ?
#
loop_
_entity_poly.entity_id
_entity_poly.type
_entity_poly.pdbx_seq_one_letter_code
_entity_poly.pdbx_strand_id
1 'polypeptide(L)'
;MRLSVFAVGLVVSTAPAFAFEPGTLGDAYRDFGYVQGCTDSGELPGCMIIAGGSRFVATADGQTPAEVMAALQAMPPLTYVEFRGDILNVYDSFAEIAVGAVAKAEAGTDPYAATLQAMQGKWVSVDDPKSGVQVDGLLWTDAYGGEAMGQSVMSYYTACSDGTGGDGTVLELFVIGPQESGSLCYSVLTVDAQRMELSYMGRGNTLAYTRAE
;
A
#
# COMPACT_ATOMS: atom_id res chain seq x y z
N MET A 1 -61.93 -2.88 -8.36
CA MET A 1 -60.65 -3.55 -8.67
C MET A 1 -59.62 -2.45 -8.92
N ARG A 2 -58.81 -2.10 -7.92
CA ARG A 2 -57.82 -1.01 -8.00
C ARG A 2 -56.46 -1.60 -8.39
N LEU A 3 -55.99 -1.31 -9.60
CA LEU A 3 -54.63 -1.63 -10.03
C LEU A 3 -53.66 -0.72 -9.28
N SER A 4 -52.76 -1.32 -8.50
CA SER A 4 -51.61 -0.64 -7.93
C SER A 4 -50.45 -0.79 -8.91
N VAL A 5 -49.96 0.31 -9.45
CA VAL A 5 -48.75 0.36 -10.29
C VAL A 5 -47.57 0.48 -9.33
N PHE A 6 -46.74 -0.56 -9.25
CA PHE A 6 -45.45 -0.49 -8.58
C PHE A 6 -44.44 0.13 -9.54
N ALA A 7 -44.01 1.36 -9.24
CA ALA A 7 -42.87 1.97 -9.90
C ALA A 7 -41.58 1.33 -9.36
N VAL A 8 -40.89 0.57 -10.20
CA VAL A 8 -39.53 0.09 -9.91
C VAL A 8 -38.59 1.28 -10.14
N GLY A 9 -38.11 1.87 -9.05
CA GLY A 9 -37.07 2.90 -9.11
C GLY A 9 -35.74 2.28 -9.51
N LEU A 10 -35.26 2.63 -10.71
CA LEU A 10 -33.92 2.30 -11.16
C LEU A 10 -32.92 3.14 -10.34
N VAL A 11 -32.20 2.52 -9.40
CA VAL A 11 -31.09 3.19 -8.72
C VAL A 11 -29.90 3.19 -9.67
N VAL A 12 -29.68 4.32 -10.34
CA VAL A 12 -28.45 4.56 -11.11
C VAL A 12 -27.35 4.83 -10.09
N SER A 13 -26.48 3.84 -9.86
CA SER A 13 -25.24 4.06 -9.10
C SER A 13 -24.32 4.91 -9.96
N THR A 14 -24.25 6.22 -9.67
CA THR A 14 -23.30 7.12 -10.31
C THR A 14 -21.92 6.82 -9.74
N ALA A 15 -21.03 6.27 -10.57
CA ALA A 15 -19.60 6.24 -10.25
C ALA A 15 -19.15 7.68 -9.94
N PRO A 16 -18.25 7.90 -8.95
CA PRO A 16 -17.78 9.22 -8.62
C PRO A 16 -17.25 9.92 -9.88
N ALA A 17 -17.71 11.15 -10.11
CA ALA A 17 -17.24 11.96 -11.22
C ALA A 17 -15.74 12.24 -11.04
N PHE A 18 -14.97 12.07 -12.11
CA PHE A 18 -13.57 12.42 -12.13
C PHE A 18 -13.40 13.94 -12.12
N ALA A 19 -12.41 14.42 -11.37
CA ALA A 19 -12.15 15.85 -11.30
C ALA A 19 -11.41 16.40 -12.55
N PHE A 20 -10.77 15.54 -13.34
CA PHE A 20 -10.21 15.85 -14.66
C PHE A 20 -10.29 14.63 -15.59
N GLU A 21 -10.15 14.85 -16.91
CA GLU A 21 -10.15 13.78 -17.90
C GLU A 21 -8.83 12.97 -17.82
N PRO A 22 -8.88 11.63 -17.76
CA PRO A 22 -7.66 10.82 -17.65
C PRO A 22 -6.69 11.05 -18.83
N GLY A 23 -5.41 11.23 -18.51
CA GLY A 23 -4.35 11.44 -19.49
C GLY A 23 -4.13 12.89 -19.90
N THR A 24 -4.81 13.85 -19.26
CA THR A 24 -4.69 15.27 -19.61
C THR A 24 -3.57 16.00 -18.89
N LEU A 25 -3.12 15.48 -17.74
CA LEU A 25 -2.05 16.04 -16.93
C LEU A 25 -0.76 15.21 -16.99
N GLY A 26 -0.86 13.93 -17.37
CA GLY A 26 0.22 12.95 -17.39
C GLY A 26 -0.27 11.58 -17.88
N ASP A 27 0.36 10.49 -17.44
CA ASP A 27 -0.04 9.14 -17.84
C ASP A 27 -1.21 8.62 -17.00
N ALA A 28 -2.34 8.31 -17.65
CA ALA A 28 -3.53 7.83 -16.97
C ALA A 28 -3.26 6.53 -16.20
N TYR A 29 -3.64 6.52 -14.92
CA TYR A 29 -3.40 5.41 -14.00
C TYR A 29 -4.63 5.13 -13.13
N ARG A 30 -4.83 3.86 -12.81
CA ARG A 30 -5.89 3.35 -11.94
C ARG A 30 -5.43 2.09 -11.24
N ASP A 31 -5.58 2.05 -9.93
CA ASP A 31 -5.28 0.84 -9.15
C ASP A 31 -6.04 0.82 -7.81
N PHE A 32 -5.88 -0.28 -7.10
CA PHE A 32 -6.16 -0.36 -5.68
C PHE A 32 -4.88 -0.20 -4.87
N GLY A 33 -4.98 0.42 -3.70
CA GLY A 33 -3.83 0.63 -2.83
C GLY A 33 -4.25 1.05 -1.44
N TYR A 34 -3.27 1.41 -0.63
CA TYR A 34 -3.49 1.88 0.74
C TYR A 34 -3.02 3.31 0.89
N VAL A 35 -3.83 4.14 1.54
CA VAL A 35 -3.37 5.45 2.00
C VAL A 35 -2.34 5.23 3.11
N GLN A 36 -1.08 5.58 2.86
CA GLN A 36 -0.02 5.51 3.88
C GLN A 36 -0.17 6.66 4.89
N GLY A 37 -0.67 7.81 4.44
CA GLY A 37 -0.89 9.00 5.25
C GLY A 37 -0.53 10.28 4.49
N CYS A 38 -0.64 11.42 5.17
CA CYS A 38 -0.26 12.72 4.63
C CYS A 38 0.71 13.43 5.56
N THR A 39 1.65 14.19 5.00
CA THR A 39 2.60 15.04 5.72
C THR A 39 2.56 16.46 5.17
N ASP A 40 2.65 17.45 6.05
CA ASP A 40 2.79 18.88 5.72
C ASP A 40 4.26 19.35 5.74
N SER A 41 5.18 18.44 6.06
CA SER A 41 6.60 18.71 6.23
C SER A 41 7.46 17.70 5.49
N GLY A 42 8.75 18.01 5.35
CA GLY A 42 9.71 17.23 4.58
C GLY A 42 9.89 17.75 3.15
N GLU A 43 10.63 16.99 2.34
CA GLU A 43 10.97 17.35 0.96
C GLU A 43 9.77 17.24 0.00
N LEU A 44 8.81 16.37 0.32
CA LEU A 44 7.63 16.08 -0.49
C LEU A 44 6.35 16.13 0.37
N PRO A 45 5.89 17.32 0.78
CA PRO A 45 4.64 17.47 1.50
C PRO A 45 3.46 17.04 0.60
N GLY A 46 2.54 16.27 1.14
CA GLY A 46 1.45 15.67 0.38
C GLY A 46 0.87 14.41 1.03
N CYS A 47 -0.01 13.74 0.29
CA CYS A 47 -0.60 12.46 0.68
C CYS A 47 0.00 11.32 -0.14
N MET A 48 0.35 10.21 0.52
CA MET A 48 0.94 9.04 -0.12
C MET A 48 -0.04 7.87 -0.19
N ILE A 49 -0.13 7.26 -1.36
CA ILE A 49 -0.82 5.99 -1.61
C ILE A 49 0.24 4.97 -2.03
N ILE A 50 0.24 3.80 -1.40
CA ILE A 50 1.12 2.70 -1.78
C ILE A 50 0.30 1.64 -2.51
N ALA A 51 0.74 1.30 -3.73
CA ALA A 51 0.11 0.30 -4.57
C ALA A 51 1.16 -0.39 -5.45
N GLY A 52 1.05 -1.71 -5.60
CA GLY A 52 1.90 -2.46 -6.52
C GLY A 52 3.41 -2.33 -6.28
N GLY A 53 3.85 -2.19 -5.03
CA GLY A 53 5.26 -1.94 -4.69
C GLY A 53 5.75 -0.51 -4.95
N SER A 54 4.87 0.38 -5.41
CA SER A 54 5.19 1.78 -5.74
C SER A 54 4.58 2.74 -4.72
N ARG A 55 5.28 3.87 -4.51
CA ARG A 55 4.78 5.00 -3.70
C ARG A 55 4.28 6.09 -4.64
N PHE A 56 2.99 6.37 -4.59
CA PHE A 56 2.35 7.45 -5.33
C PHE A 56 2.12 8.63 -4.40
N VAL A 57 2.68 9.79 -4.73
CA VAL A 57 2.61 11.01 -3.91
C VAL A 57 1.76 12.05 -4.62
N ALA A 58 0.61 12.37 -4.02
CA ALA A 58 -0.16 13.55 -4.36
C ALA A 58 0.42 14.72 -3.56
N THR A 59 1.26 15.55 -4.19
CA THR A 59 1.93 16.67 -3.52
C THR A 59 0.92 17.76 -3.15
N ALA A 60 1.19 18.47 -2.04
CA ALA A 60 0.29 19.50 -1.51
C ALA A 60 0.14 20.71 -2.43
N ASP A 61 1.16 21.01 -3.23
CA ASP A 61 1.21 22.07 -4.25
C ASP A 61 0.97 21.53 -5.68
N GLY A 62 0.66 20.24 -5.81
CA GLY A 62 0.46 19.57 -7.07
C GLY A 62 -0.90 19.83 -7.71
N GLN A 63 -1.21 19.04 -8.74
CA GLN A 63 -2.43 19.20 -9.55
C GLN A 63 -3.62 18.38 -9.04
N THR A 64 -3.52 17.76 -7.86
CA THR A 64 -4.65 17.06 -7.23
C THR A 64 -5.69 18.09 -6.78
N PRO A 65 -6.95 18.01 -7.23
CA PRO A 65 -7.99 18.97 -6.84
C PRO A 65 -8.21 19.01 -5.33
N ALA A 66 -8.51 20.19 -4.80
CA ALA A 66 -8.54 20.45 -3.37
C ALA A 66 -9.52 19.55 -2.61
N GLU A 67 -10.66 19.23 -3.21
CA GLU A 67 -11.65 18.31 -2.65
C GLU A 67 -11.14 16.86 -2.58
N VAL A 68 -10.36 16.41 -3.57
CA VAL A 68 -9.75 15.08 -3.59
C VAL A 68 -8.62 15.00 -2.57
N MET A 69 -7.80 16.05 -2.49
CA MET A 69 -6.75 16.17 -1.47
C MET A 69 -7.35 16.15 -0.05
N ALA A 70 -8.42 16.92 0.19
CA ALA A 70 -9.13 16.90 1.47
C ALA A 70 -9.70 15.51 1.81
N ALA A 71 -10.19 14.79 0.80
CA ALA A 71 -10.65 13.41 0.98
C ALA A 71 -9.50 12.47 1.40
N LEU A 72 -8.32 12.57 0.77
CA LEU A 72 -7.12 11.81 1.14
C LEU A 72 -6.67 12.13 2.57
N GLN A 73 -6.62 13.41 2.93
CA GLN A 73 -6.24 13.86 4.28
C GLN A 73 -7.19 13.36 5.38
N ALA A 74 -8.47 13.17 5.05
CA ALA A 74 -9.47 12.65 5.97
C ALA A 74 -9.43 11.11 6.12
N MET A 75 -8.68 10.40 5.27
CA MET A 75 -8.57 8.94 5.35
C MET A 75 -7.55 8.54 6.42
N PRO A 76 -7.92 7.66 7.36
CA PRO A 76 -6.95 7.05 8.26
C PRO A 76 -5.85 6.31 7.48
N PRO A 77 -4.61 6.24 8.01
CA PRO A 77 -3.59 5.35 7.48
C PRO A 77 -4.11 3.91 7.32
N LEU A 78 -3.63 3.23 6.28
CA LEU A 78 -4.07 1.89 5.85
C LEU A 78 -5.52 1.80 5.38
N THR A 79 -6.17 2.92 5.04
CA THR A 79 -7.43 2.85 4.31
C THR A 79 -7.18 2.26 2.93
N TYR A 80 -7.79 1.10 2.64
CA TYR A 80 -7.78 0.50 1.31
C TYR A 80 -8.71 1.26 0.36
N VAL A 81 -8.18 1.70 -0.78
CA VAL A 81 -8.85 2.60 -1.71
C VAL A 81 -8.73 2.08 -3.14
N GLU A 82 -9.75 2.38 -3.94
CA GLU A 82 -9.57 2.50 -5.38
C GLU A 82 -9.22 3.97 -5.67
N PHE A 83 -8.15 4.20 -6.45
CA PHE A 83 -7.76 5.54 -6.86
C PHE A 83 -7.47 5.60 -8.35
N ARG A 84 -7.66 6.80 -8.89
CA ARG A 84 -7.46 7.10 -10.31
C ARG A 84 -6.84 8.47 -10.45
N GLY A 85 -5.95 8.63 -11.40
CA GLY A 85 -5.23 9.87 -11.60
C GLY A 85 -4.31 9.82 -12.80
N ASP A 86 -3.47 10.85 -12.92
CA ASP A 86 -2.44 10.93 -13.95
C ASP A 86 -1.07 10.98 -13.26
N ILE A 87 -0.18 10.03 -13.60
CA ILE A 87 1.21 10.04 -13.16
C ILE A 87 1.92 11.18 -13.86
N LEU A 88 2.48 12.11 -13.09
CA LEU A 88 3.12 13.32 -13.61
C LEU A 88 4.61 13.10 -13.83
N ASN A 89 5.27 12.53 -12.82
CA ASN A 89 6.71 12.28 -12.82
C ASN A 89 6.99 10.95 -12.12
N VAL A 90 8.00 10.23 -12.59
CA VAL A 90 8.50 9.00 -11.94
C VAL A 90 9.95 9.24 -11.54
N TYR A 91 10.23 9.05 -10.26
CA TYR A 91 11.56 9.13 -9.67
C TYR A 91 12.00 7.73 -9.23
N ASP A 92 13.26 7.62 -8.79
CA ASP A 92 13.86 6.34 -8.38
C ASP A 92 13.09 5.62 -7.27
N SER A 93 12.36 6.37 -6.44
CA SER A 93 11.74 5.81 -5.23
C SER A 93 10.25 6.14 -5.04
N PHE A 94 9.67 6.98 -5.89
CA PHE A 94 8.24 7.33 -5.85
C PHE A 94 7.82 7.91 -7.21
N ALA A 95 6.51 7.95 -7.44
CA ALA A 95 5.90 8.67 -8.54
C ALA A 95 5.04 9.82 -7.99
N GLU A 96 5.11 10.98 -8.62
CA GLU A 96 4.13 12.04 -8.39
C GLU A 96 2.88 11.76 -9.19
N ILE A 97 1.72 11.96 -8.55
CA ILE A 97 0.42 11.73 -9.17
C ILE A 97 -0.51 12.91 -8.90
N ALA A 98 -1.24 13.34 -9.94
CA ALA A 98 -2.46 14.09 -9.75
C ALA A 98 -3.58 13.09 -9.51
N VAL A 99 -4.20 13.06 -8.33
CA VAL A 99 -5.31 12.14 -8.06
C VAL A 99 -6.62 12.82 -8.49
N GLY A 100 -7.32 12.21 -9.45
CA GLY A 100 -8.57 12.75 -9.99
C GLY A 100 -9.81 12.16 -9.30
N ALA A 101 -9.67 11.00 -8.67
CA ALA A 101 -10.71 10.37 -7.85
C ALA A 101 -10.08 9.39 -6.86
N VAL A 102 -10.62 9.35 -5.65
CA VAL A 102 -10.30 8.33 -4.64
C VAL A 102 -11.56 7.93 -3.89
N ALA A 103 -11.74 6.64 -3.64
CA ALA A 103 -12.83 6.13 -2.83
C ALA A 103 -12.34 4.96 -1.98
N LYS A 104 -12.88 4.84 -0.76
CA LYS A 104 -12.68 3.63 0.04
C LYS A 104 -13.23 2.44 -0.74
N ALA A 105 -12.45 1.37 -0.80
CA ALA A 105 -12.92 0.14 -1.38
C ALA A 105 -14.03 -0.47 -0.52
N GLU A 106 -14.90 -1.27 -1.14
CA GLU A 106 -16.01 -1.91 -0.44
C GLU A 106 -15.50 -2.87 0.64
N ALA A 107 -16.28 -3.03 1.72
CA ALA A 107 -15.88 -3.92 2.81
C ALA A 107 -15.69 -5.36 2.30
N GLY A 108 -14.55 -5.97 2.64
CA GLY A 108 -14.22 -7.34 2.24
C GLY A 108 -13.59 -7.48 0.86
N THR A 109 -13.31 -6.39 0.13
CA THR A 109 -12.56 -6.45 -1.13
C THR A 109 -11.05 -6.37 -0.95
N ASP A 110 -10.57 -6.07 0.26
CA ASP A 110 -9.17 -6.16 0.61
C ASP A 110 -8.84 -7.60 1.03
N PRO A 111 -8.13 -8.39 0.20
CA PRO A 111 -7.79 -9.77 0.53
C PRO A 111 -6.67 -9.88 1.58
N TYR A 112 -5.94 -8.79 1.87
CA TYR A 112 -4.74 -8.81 2.71
C TYR A 112 -4.86 -7.99 3.99
N ALA A 113 -6.02 -7.33 4.22
CA ALA A 113 -6.28 -6.48 5.39
C ALA A 113 -5.85 -7.13 6.72
N ALA A 114 -6.23 -8.39 6.95
CA ALA A 114 -5.91 -9.10 8.19
C ALA A 114 -4.41 -9.35 8.35
N THR A 115 -3.74 -9.77 7.28
CA THR A 115 -2.28 -10.00 7.25
C THR A 115 -1.53 -8.70 7.49
N LEU A 116 -1.89 -7.63 6.76
CA LEU A 116 -1.28 -6.31 6.89
C LEU A 116 -1.45 -5.76 8.31
N GLN A 117 -2.66 -5.87 8.88
CA GLN A 117 -2.94 -5.43 10.24
C GLN A 117 -2.12 -6.22 11.28
N ALA A 118 -1.99 -7.53 11.09
CA ALA A 118 -1.20 -8.37 11.98
C ALA A 118 0.30 -8.05 11.89
N MET A 119 0.81 -7.66 10.71
CA MET A 119 2.22 -7.30 10.51
C MET A 119 2.62 -5.96 11.12
N GLN A 120 1.69 -5.05 11.43
CA GLN A 120 2.03 -3.72 11.95
C GLN A 120 2.84 -3.78 13.25
N GLY A 121 3.78 -2.85 13.44
CA GLY A 121 4.56 -2.69 14.67
C GLY A 121 6.00 -3.19 14.60
N LYS A 122 6.61 -3.37 15.77
CA LYS A 122 8.01 -3.78 15.93
C LYS A 122 8.13 -5.27 16.13
N TRP A 123 9.16 -5.84 15.52
CA TRP A 123 9.46 -7.26 15.54
C TRP A 123 10.95 -7.47 15.76
N VAL A 124 11.28 -8.44 16.60
CA VAL A 124 12.67 -8.84 16.90
C VAL A 124 12.88 -10.25 16.42
N SER A 125 14.01 -10.51 15.77
CA SER A 125 14.36 -11.85 15.30
C SER A 125 14.52 -12.81 16.48
N VAL A 126 14.02 -14.03 16.31
CA VAL A 126 14.21 -15.12 17.27
C VAL A 126 15.67 -15.59 17.31
N ASP A 127 16.41 -15.44 16.20
CA ASP A 127 17.78 -15.93 16.05
C ASP A 127 18.85 -14.90 16.42
N ASP A 128 18.57 -13.60 16.25
CA ASP A 128 19.45 -12.50 16.66
C ASP A 128 18.64 -11.36 17.31
N PRO A 129 18.73 -11.14 18.63
CA PRO A 129 17.97 -10.09 19.32
C PRO A 129 18.38 -8.67 18.92
N LYS A 130 19.49 -8.47 18.20
CA LYS A 130 19.84 -7.17 17.61
C LYS A 130 19.14 -6.92 16.29
N SER A 131 18.72 -7.98 15.58
CA SER A 131 18.04 -7.88 14.30
C SER A 131 16.54 -7.71 14.51
N GLY A 132 15.92 -6.80 13.79
CA GLY A 132 14.49 -6.57 13.85
C GLY A 132 13.95 -5.84 12.65
N VAL A 133 12.64 -5.68 12.63
CA VAL A 133 11.92 -4.87 11.64
C VAL A 133 10.85 -4.02 12.33
N GLN A 134 10.68 -2.80 11.83
CA GLN A 134 9.48 -1.99 12.07
C GLN A 134 8.63 -1.98 10.80
N VAL A 135 7.36 -2.36 10.95
CA VAL A 135 6.35 -2.18 9.91
C VAL A 135 5.46 -1.01 10.31
N ASP A 136 5.41 0.01 9.45
CA ASP A 136 4.51 1.17 9.58
C ASP A 136 3.75 1.38 8.27
N GLY A 137 2.47 1.04 8.28
CA GLY A 137 1.68 0.91 7.07
C GLY A 137 2.25 -0.18 6.16
N LEU A 138 2.64 0.19 4.93
CA LEU A 138 3.36 -0.69 3.99
C LEU A 138 4.85 -0.37 3.90
N LEU A 139 5.41 0.35 4.86
CA LEU A 139 6.85 0.56 4.95
C LEU A 139 7.47 -0.47 5.88
N TRP A 140 8.35 -1.29 5.32
CA TRP A 140 9.19 -2.25 6.04
C TRP A 140 10.54 -1.60 6.29
N THR A 141 10.91 -1.38 7.56
CA THR A 141 12.21 -0.80 7.93
C THR A 141 13.03 -1.83 8.69
N ASP A 142 14.12 -2.31 8.09
CA ASP A 142 15.07 -3.20 8.74
C ASP A 142 15.85 -2.44 9.81
N ALA A 143 16.05 -3.07 10.96
CA ALA A 143 16.80 -2.50 12.08
C ALA A 143 17.86 -3.47 12.60
N TYR A 144 19.03 -2.94 12.95
CA TYR A 144 20.09 -3.68 13.61
C TYR A 144 20.64 -2.90 14.81
N GLY A 145 20.62 -3.50 15.99
CA GLY A 145 21.07 -2.83 17.22
C GLY A 145 20.26 -1.57 17.58
N GLY A 146 19.04 -1.44 17.06
CA GLY A 146 18.18 -0.25 17.22
C GLY A 146 18.38 0.83 16.15
N GLU A 147 19.32 0.64 15.22
CA GLU A 147 19.57 1.57 14.11
C GLU A 147 18.85 1.09 12.84
N ALA A 148 18.21 2.01 12.11
CA ALA A 148 17.58 1.70 10.83
C ALA A 148 18.64 1.46 9.76
N MET A 149 18.55 0.31 9.07
CA MET A 149 19.54 -0.14 8.09
C MET A 149 19.08 0.06 6.65
N GLY A 150 17.78 -0.08 6.41
CA GLY A 150 17.19 0.00 5.09
C GLY A 150 15.66 0.07 5.18
N GLN A 151 15.03 0.48 4.09
CA GLN A 151 13.58 0.54 3.99
C GLN A 151 13.13 -0.09 2.67
N SER A 152 11.99 -0.76 2.71
CA SER A 152 11.32 -1.33 1.55
C SER A 152 9.83 -1.01 1.57
N VAL A 153 9.23 -0.97 0.38
CA VAL A 153 7.79 -0.96 0.21
C VAL A 153 7.27 -2.39 0.21
N MET A 154 6.26 -2.67 1.02
CA MET A 154 5.58 -3.95 1.07
C MET A 154 4.52 -4.02 -0.02
N SER A 155 4.41 -5.17 -0.67
CA SER A 155 3.29 -5.52 -1.53
C SER A 155 2.89 -6.97 -1.33
N TYR A 156 1.60 -7.27 -1.48
CA TYR A 156 1.07 -8.62 -1.28
C TYR A 156 0.46 -9.16 -2.57
N TYR A 157 0.73 -10.42 -2.85
CA TYR A 157 0.28 -11.10 -4.05
C TYR A 157 0.04 -12.59 -3.78
N THR A 158 -0.33 -13.32 -4.83
CA THR A 158 -0.28 -14.80 -4.87
C THR A 158 1.04 -15.33 -5.46
N ALA A 159 1.83 -14.46 -6.10
CA ALA A 159 3.16 -14.72 -6.63
C ALA A 159 3.93 -13.40 -6.76
N CYS A 160 5.25 -13.44 -6.66
CA CYS A 160 6.10 -12.28 -6.87
C CYS A 160 6.14 -11.84 -8.34
N SER A 161 6.61 -10.62 -8.56
CA SER A 161 6.72 -10.00 -9.89
C SER A 161 7.57 -10.79 -10.89
N ASP A 162 8.51 -11.62 -10.41
CA ASP A 162 9.33 -12.54 -11.20
C ASP A 162 8.62 -13.86 -11.57
N GLY A 163 7.37 -14.04 -11.12
CA GLY A 163 6.58 -15.26 -11.28
C GLY A 163 6.83 -16.33 -10.23
N THR A 164 7.72 -16.09 -9.26
CA THR A 164 7.96 -17.00 -8.14
C THR A 164 6.72 -17.05 -7.24
N GLY A 165 5.99 -18.15 -7.31
CA GLY A 165 4.77 -18.40 -6.54
C GLY A 165 4.99 -19.31 -5.33
N GLY A 166 4.12 -19.18 -4.34
CA GLY A 166 4.05 -20.06 -3.18
C GLY A 166 2.60 -20.45 -2.88
N ASP A 167 2.40 -21.41 -1.98
CA ASP A 167 1.08 -21.71 -1.46
C ASP A 167 0.64 -20.57 -0.52
N GLY A 168 -0.37 -19.79 -0.91
CA GLY A 168 -0.98 -18.76 -0.07
C GLY A 168 -0.51 -17.33 -0.37
N THR A 169 -0.33 -16.52 0.67
CA THR A 169 0.03 -15.10 0.54
C THR A 169 1.53 -14.94 0.36
N VAL A 170 1.92 -14.17 -0.65
CA VAL A 170 3.29 -13.78 -0.93
C VAL A 170 3.47 -12.30 -0.55
N LEU A 171 4.55 -12.00 0.15
CA LEU A 171 5.02 -10.64 0.46
C LEU A 171 6.25 -10.36 -0.39
N GLU A 172 6.19 -9.28 -1.16
CA GLU A 172 7.32 -8.76 -1.93
C GLU A 172 7.76 -7.42 -1.33
N LEU A 173 9.05 -7.31 -1.02
CA LEU A 173 9.66 -6.10 -0.48
C LEU A 173 10.47 -5.40 -1.57
N PHE A 174 10.04 -4.21 -2.00
CA PHE A 174 10.73 -3.38 -2.98
C PHE A 174 11.66 -2.40 -2.26
N VAL A 175 12.98 -2.60 -2.38
CA VAL A 175 13.98 -1.80 -1.65
C VAL A 175 13.94 -0.34 -2.10
N ILE A 176 13.88 0.58 -1.14
CA ILE A 176 13.96 2.02 -1.36
C ILE A 176 15.43 2.45 -1.27
N GLY A 177 16.01 2.94 -2.38
CA GLY A 177 17.35 3.53 -2.38
C GLY A 177 18.15 3.28 -3.66
N PRO A 178 19.39 3.79 -3.74
CA PRO A 178 20.19 3.81 -4.97
C PRO A 178 20.89 2.48 -5.32
N GLN A 179 20.73 1.43 -4.50
CA GLN A 179 21.28 0.11 -4.86
C GLN A 179 20.36 -0.54 -5.88
N GLU A 180 20.93 -1.16 -6.94
CA GLU A 180 20.19 -1.84 -8.00
C GLU A 180 19.06 -2.68 -7.40
N SER A 181 17.84 -2.14 -7.55
CA SER A 181 16.71 -2.40 -6.66
C SER A 181 16.03 -3.69 -7.07
N GLY A 182 16.59 -4.81 -6.61
CA GLY A 182 15.86 -6.07 -6.56
C GLY A 182 14.74 -5.98 -5.53
N SER A 183 13.73 -6.83 -5.70
CA SER A 183 12.76 -7.11 -4.66
C SER A 183 13.17 -8.36 -3.87
N LEU A 184 12.72 -8.45 -2.62
CA LEU A 184 12.85 -9.66 -1.81
C LEU A 184 11.49 -10.34 -1.72
N CYS A 185 11.44 -11.59 -2.19
CA CYS A 185 10.22 -12.38 -2.25
C CYS A 185 10.11 -13.34 -1.06
N TYR A 186 8.98 -13.29 -0.35
CA TYR A 186 8.71 -14.13 0.82
C TYR A 186 7.34 -14.81 0.74
N SER A 187 7.28 -16.09 1.11
CA SER A 187 6.00 -16.70 1.49
C SER A 187 5.66 -16.32 2.93
N VAL A 188 4.45 -15.84 3.17
CA VAL A 188 3.96 -15.55 4.53
C VAL A 188 3.47 -16.86 5.15
N LEU A 189 4.25 -17.44 6.06
CA LEU A 189 3.93 -18.72 6.69
C LEU A 189 2.93 -18.54 7.83
N THR A 190 3.16 -17.54 8.69
CA THR A 190 2.29 -17.19 9.81
C THR A 190 2.52 -15.74 10.19
N VAL A 191 1.46 -15.00 10.48
CA VAL A 191 1.54 -13.72 11.19
C VAL A 191 0.34 -13.55 12.10
N ASP A 192 0.60 -13.24 13.37
CA ASP A 192 -0.42 -12.97 14.36
C ASP A 192 0.01 -11.85 15.34
N ALA A 193 -0.69 -11.73 16.46
CA ALA A 193 -0.41 -10.70 17.45
C ALA A 193 0.96 -10.85 18.15
N GLN A 194 1.67 -11.97 18.03
CA GLN A 194 2.90 -12.25 18.78
C GLN A 194 4.03 -12.82 17.91
N ARG A 195 3.70 -13.47 16.78
CA ARG A 195 4.66 -14.17 15.94
C ARG A 195 4.52 -13.78 14.47
N MET A 196 5.65 -13.66 13.79
CA MET A 196 5.73 -13.50 12.34
C MET A 196 6.79 -14.46 11.78
N GLU A 197 6.40 -15.28 10.81
CA GLU A 197 7.26 -16.21 10.10
C GLU A 197 7.15 -16.03 8.60
N LEU A 198 8.29 -15.82 7.97
CA LEU A 198 8.42 -15.61 6.53
C LEU A 198 9.42 -16.61 5.97
N SER A 199 9.12 -17.26 4.85
CA SER A 199 10.10 -18.06 4.13
C SER A 199 10.68 -17.24 2.97
N TYR A 200 11.98 -16.98 3.00
CA TYR A 200 12.64 -16.28 1.89
C TYR A 200 12.73 -17.20 0.68
N MET A 201 12.05 -16.87 -0.41
CA MET A 201 11.87 -17.80 -1.53
C MET A 201 13.14 -18.00 -2.35
N GLY A 202 14.08 -17.03 -2.32
CA GLY A 202 15.36 -17.16 -3.04
C GLY A 202 16.34 -18.18 -2.44
N ARG A 203 16.23 -18.50 -1.14
CA ARG A 203 17.12 -19.46 -0.45
C ARG A 203 16.39 -20.56 0.34
N GLY A 204 15.09 -20.40 0.59
CA GLY A 204 14.25 -21.33 1.34
C GLY A 204 14.42 -21.27 2.86
N ASN A 205 15.13 -20.28 3.41
CA ASN A 205 15.29 -20.14 4.85
C ASN A 205 14.10 -19.39 5.47
N THR A 206 13.66 -19.85 6.65
CA THR A 206 12.63 -19.17 7.43
C THR A 206 13.24 -18.06 8.30
N LEU A 207 12.61 -16.89 8.27
CA LEU A 207 12.85 -15.79 9.20
C LEU A 207 11.71 -15.81 10.23
N ALA A 208 12.05 -15.95 11.50
CA ALA A 208 11.09 -15.94 12.60
C ALA A 208 11.31 -14.72 13.49
N TYR A 209 10.21 -14.05 13.84
CA TYR A 209 10.21 -12.89 14.71
C TYR A 209 9.17 -13.01 15.81
N THR A 210 9.46 -12.42 16.96
CA THR A 210 8.49 -12.13 18.00
C THR A 210 8.19 -10.64 18.05
N ARG A 211 6.96 -10.28 18.42
CA ARG A 211 6.60 -8.88 18.62
C ARG A 211 7.47 -8.26 19.71
N ALA A 212 8.01 -7.07 19.44
CA ALA A 212 8.71 -6.30 20.46
C ALA A 212 7.68 -5.66 21.41
N GLU A 213 8.02 -5.59 22.69
CA GLU A 213 7.24 -4.85 23.70
C GLU A 213 7.34 -3.33 23.51
#